data_AF-X0U2P5-F1
#
_entry.id   AF-X0U2P5-F1
#
_cell.length_a   1.000
_cell.length_b   1.000
_cell.length_c   1.000
_cell.angle_alpha   90.00
_cell.angle_beta   90.00
_cell.angle_gamma   90.00
#
_symmetry.space_group_name_H-M   'P 1'
#
loop_
_entity.id
_entity.type
_entity.pdbx_description
1 polymer ?
#
loop_
_entity_poly.entity_id
_entity_poly.type
_entity_poly.pdbx_seq_one_letter_code
_entity_poly.pdbx_strand_id
1 'polypeptide(L)'
;LFLGTVGLAKTDVFDNMWIGGDVTVEGTVTFGDLDIVGNFTVDATTILFDASTSIYSYSPNMRFGLDGDDWMNFATAVDSGNLTITHDGSPSVTWTATGGFTFAGGITSIGTIAAGTWQGTAVAVGYGGTGSANATDARSALGLIIGTNVQAWDADLDTWATLTPTANAQTLVESTNFASMAQDLSLEIGVDTQAYDADLDTFATLTPTANAQTLLESTNFASMAQDLSLEIGVDTQAYDADLDYLSGFTLTADVKTILNAANNAA
;
A
#
# COMPACT_ATOMS: atom_id res chain seq x y z
N LEU A 1 -95.62 -52.79 -33.08
CA LEU A 1 -94.35 -52.33 -33.69
C LEU A 1 -93.46 -51.88 -32.54
N PHE A 2 -92.45 -52.67 -32.18
CA PHE A 2 -91.58 -52.40 -31.02
C PHE A 2 -90.71 -51.17 -31.30
N LEU A 3 -90.93 -50.08 -30.55
CA LEU A 3 -89.97 -48.98 -30.44
C LEU A 3 -88.96 -49.40 -29.35
N GLY A 4 -87.89 -50.07 -29.76
CA GLY A 4 -86.75 -50.36 -28.88
C GLY A 4 -85.59 -49.43 -29.22
N THR A 5 -85.04 -48.75 -28.22
CA THR A 5 -83.83 -47.95 -28.32
C THR A 5 -82.71 -48.80 -28.93
N VAL A 6 -82.20 -48.41 -30.10
CA VAL A 6 -81.04 -49.08 -30.72
C VAL A 6 -79.79 -48.61 -29.98
N GLY A 7 -79.48 -49.26 -28.87
CA GLY A 7 -78.15 -49.16 -28.27
C GLY A 7 -77.20 -50.05 -29.05
N LEU A 8 -76.22 -49.46 -29.74
CA LEU A 8 -75.10 -50.23 -30.27
C LEU A 8 -74.27 -50.72 -29.07
N ALA A 9 -74.35 -52.01 -28.75
CA ALA A 9 -73.43 -52.62 -27.78
C ALA A 9 -71.99 -52.48 -28.31
N LYS A 10 -70.97 -52.49 -27.42
CA LYS A 10 -69.55 -52.43 -27.81
C LYS A 10 -69.26 -53.45 -28.92
N THR A 11 -69.12 -52.96 -30.14
CA THR A 11 -68.94 -53.77 -31.35
C THR A 11 -67.84 -53.08 -32.13
N ASP A 12 -66.76 -53.81 -32.43
CA ASP A 12 -65.69 -53.32 -33.31
C ASP A 12 -66.22 -53.38 -34.76
N VAL A 13 -67.02 -52.38 -35.15
CA VAL A 13 -67.82 -52.45 -36.39
C VAL A 13 -67.01 -52.08 -37.64
N PHE A 14 -65.85 -51.44 -37.48
CA PHE A 14 -65.09 -50.88 -38.60
C PHE A 14 -63.58 -51.05 -38.42
N ASP A 15 -62.94 -51.74 -39.36
CA ASP A 15 -61.47 -51.84 -39.43
C ASP A 15 -60.84 -50.49 -39.84
N ASN A 16 -61.53 -49.70 -40.67
CA ASN A 16 -61.14 -48.35 -41.06
C ASN A 16 -62.38 -47.46 -41.13
N MET A 17 -62.36 -46.34 -40.41
CA MET A 17 -63.44 -45.34 -40.43
C MET A 17 -62.91 -44.03 -41.01
N TRP A 18 -63.49 -43.58 -42.13
CA TRP A 18 -63.19 -42.28 -42.71
C TRP A 18 -64.31 -41.29 -42.35
N ILE A 19 -63.96 -40.17 -41.69
CA ILE A 19 -64.90 -39.08 -41.41
C ILE A 19 -64.36 -37.81 -42.09
N GLY A 20 -65.16 -37.24 -42.99
CA GLY A 20 -64.78 -36.06 -43.79
C GLY A 20 -65.10 -34.71 -43.15
N GLY A 21 -65.44 -34.67 -41.86
CA GLY A 21 -65.83 -33.47 -41.12
C GLY A 21 -65.54 -33.57 -39.63
N ASP A 22 -66.00 -32.60 -38.84
CA ASP A 22 -65.71 -32.52 -37.42
C ASP A 22 -66.28 -33.71 -36.64
N VAL A 23 -65.48 -34.26 -35.73
CA VAL A 23 -65.88 -35.33 -34.82
C VAL A 23 -66.04 -34.75 -33.43
N THR A 24 -67.25 -34.73 -32.92
CA THR A 24 -67.52 -34.43 -31.50
C THR A 24 -67.76 -35.73 -30.76
N VAL A 25 -67.01 -35.97 -29.67
CA VAL A 25 -67.23 -37.11 -28.79
C VAL A 25 -67.60 -36.62 -27.41
N GLU A 26 -68.78 -36.99 -26.93
CA GLU A 26 -69.20 -36.75 -25.55
C GLU A 26 -68.67 -37.89 -24.66
N GLY A 27 -67.64 -37.60 -23.86
CA GLY A 27 -67.07 -38.54 -22.89
C GLY A 27 -65.56 -38.80 -23.06
N THR A 28 -65.07 -39.85 -22.42
CA THR A 28 -63.66 -40.24 -22.49
C THR A 28 -63.39 -41.10 -23.73
N VAL A 29 -62.42 -40.69 -24.54
CA VAL A 29 -61.90 -41.50 -25.64
C VAL A 29 -60.55 -42.06 -25.26
N THR A 30 -60.41 -43.38 -25.36
CA THR A 30 -59.12 -44.08 -25.23
C THR A 30 -58.68 -44.53 -26.61
N PHE A 31 -57.58 -43.98 -27.10
CA PHE A 31 -56.92 -44.50 -28.30
C PHE A 31 -55.81 -45.47 -27.86
N GLY A 32 -55.71 -46.61 -28.53
CA GLY A 32 -54.59 -47.56 -28.33
C GLY A 32 -53.36 -47.05 -29.05
N ASP A 33 -53.19 -47.48 -30.30
CA ASP A 33 -52.22 -46.90 -31.23
C ASP A 33 -52.91 -45.78 -32.02
N LEU A 34 -52.33 -44.57 -31.98
CA LEU A 34 -52.83 -43.42 -32.72
C LEU A 34 -51.75 -42.96 -33.70
N ASP A 35 -52.02 -43.09 -34.99
CA ASP A 35 -51.21 -42.51 -36.06
C ASP A 35 -51.85 -41.21 -36.54
N ILE A 36 -51.12 -40.10 -36.50
CA ILE A 36 -51.61 -38.77 -36.86
C ILE A 36 -50.77 -38.25 -38.03
N VAL A 37 -51.43 -38.10 -39.18
CA VAL A 37 -50.83 -37.42 -40.33
C VAL A 37 -51.09 -35.93 -40.20
N GLY A 38 -50.08 -35.17 -39.75
CA GLY A 38 -50.15 -33.71 -39.64
C GLY A 38 -49.94 -33.19 -38.22
N ASN A 39 -50.79 -32.25 -37.78
CA ASN A 39 -50.70 -31.70 -36.43
C ASN A 39 -51.67 -32.39 -35.47
N PHE A 40 -51.21 -32.58 -34.23
CA PHE A 40 -52.07 -32.90 -33.11
C PHE A 40 -52.16 -31.66 -32.23
N THR A 41 -53.31 -30.97 -32.28
CA THR A 41 -53.57 -29.80 -31.46
C THR A 41 -54.45 -30.22 -30.30
N VAL A 42 -54.01 -29.96 -29.07
CA VAL A 42 -54.80 -30.19 -27.86
C VAL A 42 -55.06 -28.85 -27.18
N ASP A 43 -56.33 -28.55 -26.95
CA ASP A 43 -56.77 -27.34 -26.23
C ASP A 43 -56.74 -27.55 -24.70
N ALA A 44 -55.99 -28.56 -24.23
CA ALA A 44 -55.91 -28.94 -22.84
C ALA A 44 -54.76 -28.22 -22.14
N THR A 45 -54.95 -27.87 -20.87
CA THR A 45 -53.93 -27.21 -20.04
C THR A 45 -52.78 -28.14 -19.65
N THR A 46 -52.90 -29.44 -19.87
CA THR A 46 -51.88 -30.43 -19.49
C THR A 46 -51.81 -31.55 -20.51
N ILE A 47 -50.60 -31.83 -20.99
CA ILE A 47 -50.27 -33.01 -21.79
C ILE A 47 -49.37 -33.88 -20.92
N LEU A 48 -49.85 -35.06 -20.53
CA LEU A 48 -49.08 -35.99 -19.70
C LEU A 48 -48.49 -37.09 -20.59
N PHE A 49 -47.16 -37.11 -20.73
CA PHE A 49 -46.43 -38.16 -21.44
C PHE A 49 -45.95 -39.21 -20.43
N ASP A 50 -46.79 -40.20 -20.13
CA ASP A 50 -46.48 -41.31 -19.21
C ASP A 50 -45.88 -42.50 -19.96
N ALA A 51 -44.62 -42.36 -20.38
CA ALA A 51 -43.79 -43.51 -20.70
C ALA A 51 -42.33 -43.07 -20.80
N SER A 52 -41.46 -43.84 -20.14
CA SER A 52 -40.02 -43.59 -20.05
C SER A 52 -39.27 -43.62 -21.41
N THR A 53 -39.96 -43.77 -22.54
CA THR A 53 -39.38 -43.90 -23.90
C THR A 53 -40.15 -43.15 -25.00
N SER A 54 -41.22 -42.42 -24.72
CA SER A 54 -42.26 -42.13 -25.73
C SER A 54 -42.18 -40.81 -26.48
N ILE A 55 -41.02 -40.13 -26.48
CA ILE A 55 -40.81 -39.03 -27.44
C ILE A 55 -39.55 -39.25 -28.25
N TYR A 56 -39.71 -40.02 -29.33
CA TYR A 56 -38.70 -40.19 -30.36
C TYR A 56 -38.76 -38.99 -31.31
N SER A 57 -37.81 -38.06 -31.18
CA SER A 57 -37.64 -36.94 -32.11
C SER A 57 -37.11 -37.47 -33.45
N TYR A 58 -37.96 -37.63 -34.46
CA TYR A 58 -37.49 -37.60 -35.84
C TYR A 58 -37.24 -36.14 -36.20
N SER A 59 -36.01 -35.81 -36.59
CA SER A 59 -35.56 -34.45 -36.90
C SER A 59 -36.65 -33.56 -37.53
N PRO A 60 -36.88 -32.30 -37.07
CA PRO A 60 -36.10 -31.53 -36.10
C PRO A 60 -36.76 -31.47 -34.70
N ASN A 61 -35.92 -31.39 -33.66
CA ASN A 61 -36.14 -31.08 -32.24
C ASN A 61 -37.59 -31.01 -31.69
N MET A 62 -37.79 -31.65 -30.54
CA MET A 62 -38.89 -31.32 -29.64
C MET A 62 -38.82 -29.86 -29.19
N ARG A 63 -39.72 -29.02 -29.70
CA ARG A 63 -39.92 -27.66 -29.20
C ARG A 63 -41.04 -27.68 -28.16
N PHE A 64 -40.69 -27.50 -26.88
CA PHE A 64 -41.65 -27.05 -25.88
C PHE A 64 -41.63 -25.52 -25.91
N GLY A 65 -42.47 -24.92 -26.76
CA GLY A 65 -42.60 -23.48 -26.93
C GLY A 65 -43.81 -22.92 -26.20
N LEU A 66 -43.67 -21.72 -25.62
CA LEU A 66 -44.78 -20.93 -25.09
C LEU A 66 -45.45 -20.12 -26.22
N ASP A 67 -44.74 -19.86 -27.33
CA ASP A 67 -45.25 -19.42 -28.64
C ASP A 67 -44.21 -19.64 -29.77
N GLY A 68 -44.38 -18.96 -30.92
CA GLY A 68 -43.54 -19.13 -32.11
C GLY A 68 -42.10 -18.61 -31.99
N ASP A 69 -41.87 -17.64 -31.10
CA ASP A 69 -40.58 -16.95 -30.91
C ASP A 69 -39.85 -17.44 -29.65
N ASP A 70 -40.57 -17.89 -28.62
CA ASP A 70 -40.01 -18.38 -27.35
C ASP A 70 -40.09 -19.92 -27.23
N TRP A 71 -38.93 -20.59 -27.19
CA TRP A 71 -38.87 -22.05 -27.12
C TRP A 71 -37.71 -22.58 -26.28
N MET A 72 -37.95 -23.66 -25.54
CA MET A 72 -36.89 -24.42 -24.87
C MET A 72 -36.46 -25.59 -25.76
N ASN A 73 -35.18 -25.62 -26.13
CA ASN A 73 -34.58 -26.78 -26.80
C ASN A 73 -34.05 -27.77 -25.76
N PHE A 74 -34.66 -28.95 -25.67
CA PHE A 74 -34.11 -30.06 -24.89
C PHE A 74 -33.26 -30.95 -25.81
N ALA A 75 -32.02 -30.53 -26.06
CA ALA A 75 -31.04 -31.35 -26.79
C ALA A 75 -30.36 -32.34 -25.83
N THR A 76 -30.94 -33.53 -25.66
CA THR A 76 -30.30 -34.58 -24.85
C THR A 76 -29.23 -35.31 -25.67
N ALA A 77 -27.98 -34.84 -25.62
CA ALA A 77 -26.85 -35.66 -26.06
C ALA A 77 -26.34 -36.46 -24.87
N VAL A 78 -26.51 -37.79 -24.89
CA VAL A 78 -25.86 -38.66 -23.89
C VAL A 78 -24.40 -38.82 -24.30
N ASP A 79 -23.58 -37.84 -23.96
CA ASP A 79 -22.14 -38.04 -23.92
C ASP A 79 -21.74 -38.28 -22.46
N SER A 80 -21.22 -39.46 -22.17
CA SER A 80 -20.79 -39.86 -20.82
C SER A 80 -21.85 -39.82 -19.70
N GLY A 81 -23.16 -39.91 -20.02
CA GLY A 81 -24.23 -40.04 -19.01
C GLY A 81 -24.78 -38.72 -18.44
N ASN A 82 -24.41 -37.58 -19.00
CA ASN A 82 -24.90 -36.27 -18.57
C ASN A 82 -26.02 -35.74 -19.48
N LEU A 83 -27.06 -35.15 -18.87
CA LEU A 83 -28.06 -34.34 -19.58
C LEU A 83 -27.53 -32.90 -19.72
N THR A 84 -27.22 -32.49 -20.95
CA THR A 84 -26.90 -31.10 -21.27
C THR A 84 -28.19 -30.37 -21.64
N ILE A 85 -28.48 -29.24 -20.97
CA ILE A 85 -29.59 -28.34 -21.34
C ILE A 85 -28.95 -27.03 -21.82
N THR A 86 -29.06 -26.76 -23.12
CA THR A 86 -28.55 -25.53 -23.74
C THR A 86 -29.72 -24.60 -24.03
N HIS A 87 -29.70 -23.39 -23.46
CA HIS A 87 -30.60 -22.32 -23.84
C HIS A 87 -29.85 -21.34 -24.74
N ASP A 88 -30.19 -21.33 -26.03
CA ASP A 88 -29.85 -20.23 -26.94
C ASP A 88 -31.14 -19.45 -27.22
N GLY A 89 -31.13 -18.14 -26.99
CA GLY A 89 -32.30 -17.29 -27.20
C GLY A 89 -32.65 -16.32 -26.08
N SER A 90 -33.64 -15.48 -26.35
CA SER A 90 -34.33 -14.58 -25.42
C SER A 90 -35.72 -15.16 -25.14
N PRO A 91 -36.33 -14.92 -23.96
CA PRO A 91 -35.85 -14.16 -22.80
C PRO A 91 -34.86 -14.96 -21.91
N SER A 92 -34.21 -14.27 -20.98
CA SER A 92 -33.32 -14.92 -20.00
C SER A 92 -34.07 -15.99 -19.20
N VAL A 93 -33.55 -17.22 -19.17
CA VAL A 93 -34.10 -18.28 -18.31
C VAL A 93 -33.62 -18.08 -16.87
N THR A 94 -34.56 -18.00 -15.94
CA THR A 94 -34.27 -18.00 -14.50
C THR A 94 -34.46 -19.41 -13.95
N TRP A 95 -33.35 -20.06 -13.57
CA TRP A 95 -33.37 -21.34 -12.87
C TRP A 95 -33.46 -21.07 -11.36
N THR A 96 -34.53 -21.54 -10.71
CA THR A 96 -34.70 -21.41 -9.24
C THR A 96 -34.68 -22.79 -8.59
N ALA A 97 -33.85 -22.96 -7.56
CA ALA A 97 -33.79 -24.18 -6.76
C ALA A 97 -33.89 -23.83 -5.27
N THR A 98 -34.93 -24.33 -4.59
CA THR A 98 -35.19 -24.08 -3.16
C THR A 98 -34.07 -24.62 -2.24
N GLY A 99 -33.23 -25.53 -2.73
CA GLY A 99 -32.09 -26.11 -2.01
C GLY A 99 -30.72 -25.81 -2.65
N GLY A 100 -30.66 -24.92 -3.64
CA GLY A 100 -29.45 -24.65 -4.40
C GLY A 100 -29.17 -25.66 -5.52
N PHE A 101 -28.07 -25.44 -6.24
CA PHE A 101 -27.63 -26.29 -7.34
C PHE A 101 -26.40 -27.09 -6.91
N THR A 102 -26.36 -28.38 -7.26
CA THR A 102 -25.16 -29.21 -7.15
C THR A 102 -24.60 -29.42 -8.55
N PHE A 103 -23.37 -28.95 -8.77
CA PHE A 103 -22.67 -29.15 -10.05
C PHE A 103 -21.69 -30.31 -9.91
N ALA A 104 -21.74 -31.25 -10.85
CA ALA A 104 -20.82 -32.41 -10.87
C ALA A 104 -19.39 -32.04 -11.27
N GLY A 105 -19.18 -30.85 -11.83
CA GLY A 105 -17.88 -30.32 -12.26
C GLY A 105 -17.61 -28.90 -11.77
N GLY A 106 -16.48 -28.34 -12.21
CA GLY A 106 -16.11 -26.96 -11.88
C GLY A 106 -17.02 -25.95 -12.58
N ILE A 107 -17.22 -24.80 -11.94
CA ILE A 107 -17.91 -23.67 -12.55
C ILE A 107 -16.85 -22.78 -13.22
N THR A 108 -16.70 -22.93 -14.54
CA THR A 108 -15.60 -22.32 -15.31
C THR A 108 -15.96 -20.98 -15.94
N SER A 109 -17.23 -20.60 -15.90
CA SER A 109 -17.74 -19.31 -16.36
C SER A 109 -18.90 -18.90 -15.46
N ILE A 110 -18.61 -18.04 -14.48
CA ILE A 110 -19.63 -17.42 -13.62
C ILE A 110 -19.71 -15.94 -13.99
N GLY A 111 -20.92 -15.38 -13.87
CA GLY A 111 -21.11 -13.94 -13.70
C GLY A 111 -20.66 -13.50 -12.29
N THR A 112 -21.57 -12.96 -11.49
CA THR A 112 -21.31 -12.51 -10.12
C THR A 112 -21.90 -13.49 -9.10
N ILE A 113 -21.11 -13.98 -8.14
CA ILE A 113 -21.65 -14.59 -6.90
C ILE A 113 -21.95 -13.44 -5.94
N ALA A 114 -23.21 -13.00 -5.90
CA ALA A 114 -23.60 -11.84 -5.10
C ALA A 114 -23.68 -12.15 -3.59
N ALA A 115 -23.86 -13.42 -3.20
CA ALA A 115 -23.97 -13.85 -1.81
C ALA A 115 -23.66 -15.36 -1.67
N GLY A 116 -23.35 -15.80 -0.45
CA GLY A 116 -23.11 -17.21 -0.10
C GLY A 116 -21.70 -17.49 0.40
N THR A 117 -21.45 -18.73 0.84
CA THR A 117 -20.14 -19.19 1.30
C THR A 117 -19.41 -19.93 0.20
N TRP A 118 -18.21 -19.46 -0.17
CA TRP A 118 -17.30 -20.22 -1.03
C TRP A 118 -16.62 -21.32 -0.20
N GLN A 119 -16.90 -22.59 -0.53
CA GLN A 119 -16.29 -23.77 0.12
C GLN A 119 -15.18 -24.41 -0.73
N GLY A 120 -14.68 -23.72 -1.76
CA GLY A 120 -13.55 -24.18 -2.57
C GLY A 120 -12.20 -23.92 -1.91
N THR A 121 -11.11 -24.11 -2.67
CA THR A 121 -9.77 -23.67 -2.22
C THR A 121 -9.79 -22.17 -1.91
N ALA A 122 -8.93 -21.75 -0.97
CA ALA A 122 -8.78 -20.35 -0.60
C ALA A 122 -8.61 -19.49 -1.85
N VAL A 123 -9.41 -18.43 -1.95
CA VAL A 123 -9.29 -17.45 -3.03
C VAL A 123 -8.04 -16.64 -2.76
N ALA A 124 -7.10 -16.59 -3.71
CA ALA A 124 -5.88 -15.81 -3.54
C ALA A 124 -6.21 -14.31 -3.39
N VAL A 125 -5.40 -13.56 -2.65
CA VAL A 125 -5.62 -12.13 -2.40
C VAL A 125 -5.81 -11.35 -3.70
N GLY A 126 -4.99 -11.63 -4.73
CA GLY A 126 -5.08 -10.98 -6.05
C GLY A 126 -6.37 -11.25 -6.83
N TYR A 127 -7.17 -12.23 -6.40
CA TYR A 127 -8.47 -12.58 -6.98
C TYR A 127 -9.64 -12.26 -6.04
N GLY A 128 -9.44 -11.39 -5.06
CA GLY A 128 -10.50 -10.98 -4.13
C GLY A 128 -10.60 -11.86 -2.88
N GLY A 129 -9.52 -12.54 -2.48
CA GLY A 129 -9.49 -13.38 -1.27
C GLY A 129 -9.89 -12.72 0.05
N THR A 130 -9.95 -11.38 0.09
CA THR A 130 -10.44 -10.59 1.24
C THR A 130 -11.90 -10.13 1.08
N GLY A 131 -12.50 -10.30 -0.09
CA GLY A 131 -13.84 -9.82 -0.44
C GLY A 131 -14.03 -8.31 -0.31
N SER A 132 -12.95 -7.53 -0.15
CA SER A 132 -13.02 -6.11 0.22
C SER A 132 -12.84 -5.20 -0.99
N ALA A 133 -13.69 -4.18 -1.09
CA ALA A 133 -13.65 -3.18 -2.17
C ALA A 133 -12.71 -1.99 -1.89
N ASN A 134 -12.19 -1.87 -0.67
CA ASN A 134 -11.26 -0.82 -0.28
C ASN A 134 -10.12 -1.36 0.60
N ALA A 135 -9.05 -0.57 0.73
CA ALA A 135 -7.85 -0.99 1.42
C ALA A 135 -8.03 -1.16 2.94
N THR A 136 -8.94 -0.42 3.56
CA THR A 136 -9.18 -0.51 5.02
C THR A 136 -9.81 -1.85 5.36
N ASP A 137 -10.88 -2.22 4.67
CA ASP A 137 -11.57 -3.49 4.88
C ASP A 137 -10.65 -4.67 4.53
N ALA A 138 -9.86 -4.54 3.47
CA ALA A 138 -8.90 -5.57 3.07
C ALA A 138 -7.83 -5.81 4.16
N ARG A 139 -7.29 -4.74 4.78
CA ARG A 139 -6.32 -4.88 5.89
C ARG A 139 -6.96 -5.54 7.10
N SER A 140 -8.18 -5.15 7.46
CA SER A 140 -8.92 -5.77 8.56
C SER A 140 -9.18 -7.26 8.30
N ALA A 141 -9.59 -7.63 7.09
CA ALA A 141 -9.79 -9.02 6.69
C ALA A 141 -8.50 -9.85 6.71
N LEU A 142 -7.35 -9.22 6.42
CA LEU A 142 -6.03 -9.84 6.54
C LEU A 142 -5.48 -9.86 7.99
N GLY A 143 -6.17 -9.22 8.94
CA GLY A 143 -5.69 -9.08 10.33
C GLY A 143 -4.49 -8.14 10.49
N LEU A 144 -4.29 -7.21 9.55
CA LEU A 144 -3.17 -6.26 9.59
C LEU A 144 -3.54 -4.99 10.35
N ILE A 145 -2.70 -4.61 11.32
CA ILE A 145 -2.82 -3.40 12.13
C ILE A 145 -1.72 -2.40 11.74
N ILE A 146 -2.11 -1.15 11.46
CA ILE A 146 -1.16 -0.05 11.20
C ILE A 146 -0.43 0.31 12.50
N GLY A 147 0.88 0.47 12.44
CA GLY A 147 1.77 0.66 13.58
C GLY A 147 2.25 -0.66 14.21
N THR A 148 1.76 -1.82 13.76
CA THR A 148 2.21 -3.14 14.24
C THR A 148 2.68 -4.02 13.09
N ASN A 149 1.83 -4.28 12.10
CA ASN A 149 2.16 -5.09 10.93
C ASN A 149 2.56 -4.25 9.72
N VAL A 150 1.97 -3.07 9.60
CA VAL A 150 2.22 -2.11 8.52
C VAL A 150 2.67 -0.81 9.18
N GLN A 151 3.77 -0.23 8.72
CA GLN A 151 4.22 1.08 9.18
C GLN A 151 3.13 2.13 8.96
N ALA A 152 2.87 2.98 9.95
CA ALA A 152 2.04 4.16 9.73
C ALA A 152 2.75 5.12 8.77
N TRP A 153 1.99 5.81 7.93
CA TRP A 153 2.58 6.85 7.12
C TRP A 153 3.16 7.94 8.03
N ASP A 154 4.41 8.26 7.82
CA ASP A 154 5.19 9.23 8.57
C ASP A 154 6.10 9.98 7.58
N ALA A 155 5.92 11.30 7.50
CA ALA A 155 6.58 12.14 6.52
C ALA A 155 8.10 12.23 6.74
N ASP A 156 8.54 12.12 7.98
CA ASP A 156 9.96 12.10 8.31
C ASP A 156 10.56 10.77 7.84
N LEU A 157 9.89 9.64 8.10
CA LEU A 157 10.35 8.33 7.62
C LEU A 157 10.39 8.24 6.09
N ASP A 158 9.46 8.86 5.36
CA ASP A 158 9.54 8.97 3.89
C ASP A 158 10.79 9.75 3.47
N THR A 159 11.09 10.86 4.15
CA THR A 159 12.31 11.65 3.89
C THR A 159 13.56 10.79 4.11
N TRP A 160 13.65 10.09 5.25
CA TRP A 160 14.77 9.20 5.55
C TRP A 160 14.88 8.01 4.59
N ALA A 161 13.76 7.44 4.12
CA ALA A 161 13.74 6.31 3.20
C ALA A 161 14.27 6.65 1.80
N THR A 162 14.23 7.93 1.40
CA THR A 162 14.80 8.38 0.12
C THR A 162 16.31 8.64 0.17
N LEU A 163 16.89 8.73 1.36
CA LEU A 163 18.32 8.95 1.53
C LEU A 163 19.06 7.63 1.31
N THR A 164 20.12 7.66 0.49
CA THR A 164 21.13 6.58 0.44
C THR A 164 22.28 7.00 1.37
N PRO A 165 22.27 6.62 2.65
CA PRO A 165 23.26 7.12 3.60
C PRO A 165 24.64 6.53 3.29
N THR A 166 25.65 7.39 3.26
CA THR A 166 27.06 6.96 3.20
C THR A 166 27.42 6.20 4.48
N ALA A 167 28.50 5.42 4.46
CA ALA A 167 28.98 4.71 5.66
C ALA A 167 29.18 5.69 6.83
N ASN A 168 29.78 6.86 6.58
CA ASN A 168 30.01 7.87 7.62
C ASN A 168 28.69 8.46 8.16
N ALA A 169 27.68 8.66 7.32
CA ALA A 169 26.38 9.15 7.77
C ALA A 169 25.68 8.12 8.67
N GLN A 170 25.81 6.82 8.35
CA GLN A 170 25.30 5.74 9.21
C GLN A 170 26.01 5.75 10.57
N THR A 171 27.34 5.85 10.58
CA THR A 171 28.13 5.96 11.82
C THR A 171 27.65 7.14 12.69
N LEU A 172 27.45 8.31 12.08
CA LEU A 172 27.04 9.52 12.80
C LEU A 172 25.61 9.44 13.37
N VAL A 173 24.68 8.79 12.67
CA VAL A 173 23.28 8.61 13.13
C VAL A 173 23.17 7.57 14.25
N GLU A 174 24.10 6.60 14.30
CA GLU A 174 24.19 5.59 15.34
C GLU A 174 24.85 6.09 16.63
N SER A 175 25.53 7.24 16.60
CA SER A 175 26.20 7.82 17.76
C SER A 175 25.21 8.09 18.90
N THR A 176 25.51 7.60 20.09
CA THR A 176 24.60 7.68 21.26
C THR A 176 24.71 8.99 22.05
N ASN A 177 25.72 9.82 21.75
CA ASN A 177 25.97 11.10 22.41
C ASN A 177 26.87 12.00 21.54
N PHE A 178 26.94 13.29 21.91
CA PHE A 178 27.70 14.29 21.16
C PHE A 178 29.22 14.04 21.12
N ALA A 179 29.80 13.43 22.16
CA ALA A 179 31.24 13.14 22.18
C ALA A 179 31.59 12.01 21.20
N SER A 180 30.70 11.04 21.01
CA SER A 180 30.82 10.03 19.96
C SER A 180 30.67 10.67 18.58
N MET A 181 29.66 11.53 18.36
CA MET A 181 29.51 12.24 17.09
C MET A 181 30.75 13.06 16.71
N ALA A 182 31.40 13.72 17.67
CA ALA A 182 32.63 14.48 17.42
C ALA A 182 33.80 13.57 17.00
N GLN A 183 33.92 12.39 17.62
CA GLN A 183 34.89 11.37 17.23
C GLN A 183 34.60 10.79 15.84
N ASP A 184 33.33 10.52 15.52
CA ASP A 184 32.92 9.96 14.23
C ASP A 184 33.15 10.96 13.09
N LEU A 185 33.02 12.25 13.37
CA LEU A 185 33.41 13.32 12.45
C LEU A 185 34.94 13.50 12.32
N SER A 186 35.72 12.71 13.09
CA SER A 186 37.18 12.76 13.17
C SER A 186 37.73 14.13 13.55
N LEU A 187 36.99 14.93 14.34
CA LEU A 187 37.48 16.24 14.76
C LEU A 187 38.69 16.07 15.69
N GLU A 188 39.85 16.53 15.25
CA GLU A 188 41.06 16.53 16.06
C GLU A 188 41.14 17.81 16.92
N ILE A 189 41.17 17.64 18.26
CA ILE A 189 41.35 18.74 19.19
C ILE A 189 42.75 19.33 19.01
N GLY A 190 42.81 20.64 18.80
CA GLY A 190 44.04 21.38 18.48
C GLY A 190 44.27 21.57 16.97
N VAL A 191 43.46 20.93 16.11
CA VAL A 191 43.51 21.11 14.64
C VAL A 191 42.17 21.64 14.13
N ASP A 192 41.09 20.85 14.25
CA ASP A 192 39.75 21.21 13.74
C ASP A 192 38.91 21.98 14.75
N THR A 193 39.13 21.72 16.03
CA THR A 193 38.47 22.41 17.14
C THR A 193 39.48 22.75 18.22
N GLN A 194 39.35 23.90 18.86
CA GLN A 194 40.20 24.23 20.00
C GLN A 194 39.60 23.58 21.25
N ALA A 195 40.45 22.97 22.10
CA ALA A 195 40.03 22.63 23.45
C ALA A 195 39.59 23.92 24.14
N TYR A 196 38.58 23.83 24.99
CA TYR A 196 38.23 24.97 25.82
C TYR A 196 39.44 25.35 26.69
N ASP A 197 39.94 26.57 26.49
CA ASP A 197 41.05 27.17 27.21
C ASP A 197 40.60 28.56 27.68
N ALA A 198 40.57 28.75 29.00
CA ALA A 198 40.02 29.97 29.60
C ALA A 198 40.88 31.21 29.32
N ASP A 199 42.19 31.02 29.16
CA ASP A 199 43.10 32.12 28.81
C ASP A 199 42.87 32.52 27.36
N LEU A 200 42.73 31.55 26.46
CA LEU A 200 42.44 31.79 25.04
C LEU A 200 41.07 32.45 24.82
N ASP A 201 40.04 32.07 25.58
CA ASP A 201 38.74 32.74 25.57
C ASP A 201 38.88 34.22 25.99
N THR A 202 39.66 34.48 27.04
CA THR A 202 39.98 35.85 27.47
C THR A 202 40.64 36.63 26.34
N PHE A 203 41.67 36.08 25.69
CA PHE A 203 42.35 36.73 24.56
C PHE A 203 41.46 36.90 23.32
N ALA A 204 40.57 35.93 23.03
CA ALA A 204 39.67 35.96 21.87
C ALA A 204 38.62 37.08 21.97
N THR A 205 38.26 37.52 23.19
CA THR A 205 37.36 38.67 23.39
C THR A 205 38.03 40.03 23.19
N LEU A 206 39.36 40.09 23.21
CA LEU A 206 40.08 41.34 22.94
C LEU A 206 39.99 41.66 21.45
N THR A 207 39.77 42.93 21.12
CA THR A 207 40.01 43.44 19.76
C THR A 207 41.38 44.11 19.76
N PRO A 208 42.47 43.42 19.40
CA PRO A 208 43.81 43.94 19.59
C PRO A 208 44.04 45.10 18.62
N THR A 209 44.49 46.24 19.13
CA THR A 209 44.96 47.35 18.28
C THR A 209 46.17 46.90 17.45
N ALA A 210 46.45 47.56 16.33
CA ALA A 210 47.63 47.25 15.52
C ALA A 210 48.93 47.26 16.36
N ASN A 211 49.09 48.25 17.25
CA ASN A 211 50.25 48.33 18.14
C ASN A 211 50.32 47.16 19.13
N ALA A 212 49.18 46.68 19.65
CA ALA A 212 49.14 45.51 20.52
C ALA A 212 49.53 44.22 19.75
N GLN A 213 49.11 44.09 18.49
CA GLN A 213 49.53 42.98 17.63
C GLN A 213 51.03 43.02 17.38
N THR A 214 51.59 44.19 17.02
CA THR A 214 53.03 44.39 16.84
C THR A 214 53.81 43.95 18.08
N LEU A 215 53.36 44.37 19.27
CA LEU A 215 54.02 43.99 20.51
C LEU A 215 53.93 42.47 20.80
N LEU A 216 52.79 41.83 20.53
CA LEU A 216 52.59 40.39 20.71
C LEU A 216 53.40 39.53 19.74
N GLU A 217 53.73 40.07 18.56
CA GLU A 217 54.56 39.41 17.53
C GLU A 217 56.06 39.51 17.81
N SER A 218 56.47 40.36 18.76
CA SER A 218 57.87 40.54 19.11
C SER A 218 58.50 39.24 19.64
N THR A 219 59.67 38.89 19.11
CA THR A 219 60.34 37.61 19.41
C THR A 219 61.30 37.69 20.61
N ASN A 220 61.58 38.89 21.11
CA ASN A 220 62.49 39.15 22.21
C ASN A 220 62.24 40.54 22.84
N PHE A 221 62.82 40.76 24.03
CA PHE A 221 62.64 42.02 24.77
C PHE A 221 63.19 43.26 24.08
N ALA A 222 64.24 43.14 23.25
CA ALA A 222 64.79 44.28 22.52
C ALA A 222 63.86 44.72 21.37
N SER A 223 63.16 43.77 20.74
CA SER A 223 62.09 44.07 19.78
C SER A 223 60.90 44.71 20.49
N MET A 224 60.46 44.18 21.64
CA MET A 224 59.41 44.82 22.45
C MET A 224 59.74 46.26 22.81
N ALA A 225 60.99 46.53 23.25
CA ALA A 225 61.42 47.87 23.60
C ALA A 225 61.37 48.82 22.39
N GLN A 226 61.79 48.34 21.21
CA GLN A 226 61.68 49.11 19.96
C GLN A 226 60.23 49.36 19.56
N ASP A 227 59.33 48.38 19.72
CA ASP A 227 57.91 48.53 19.38
C ASP A 227 57.19 49.50 20.33
N LEU A 228 57.59 49.54 21.61
CA LEU A 228 57.19 50.59 22.55
C LEU A 228 57.93 51.92 22.31
N SER A 229 58.87 51.96 21.37
CA SER A 229 59.75 53.11 21.09
C SER A 229 60.56 53.57 22.32
N LEU A 230 60.91 52.66 23.22
CA LEU A 230 61.75 52.94 24.39
C LEU A 230 63.21 53.09 23.97
N GLU A 231 63.78 54.27 24.19
CA GLU A 231 65.21 54.52 23.99
C GLU A 231 65.99 54.40 25.31
N ILE A 232 67.02 53.55 25.35
CA ILE A 232 67.92 53.41 26.51
C ILE A 232 68.71 54.71 26.71
N GLY A 233 68.65 55.27 27.91
CA GLY A 233 69.20 56.57 28.26
C GLY A 233 68.19 57.72 28.15
N VAL A 234 67.01 57.48 27.58
CA VAL A 234 65.91 58.47 27.49
C VAL A 234 64.69 57.99 28.29
N ASP A 235 64.05 56.90 27.84
CA ASP A 235 62.81 56.38 28.45
C ASP A 235 63.08 55.30 29.50
N THR A 236 64.22 54.61 29.37
CA THR A 236 64.70 53.62 30.35
C THR A 236 66.15 53.91 30.66
N GLN A 237 66.50 53.97 31.94
CA GLN A 237 67.89 54.20 32.33
C GLN A 237 68.77 53.01 31.93
N ALA A 238 69.91 53.29 31.29
CA ALA A 238 70.93 52.26 31.10
C ALA A 238 71.39 51.77 32.46
N TYR A 239 71.64 50.47 32.59
CA TYR A 239 72.20 49.95 33.83
C TYR A 239 73.54 50.65 34.12
N ASP A 240 73.60 51.34 35.24
CA ASP A 240 74.76 52.05 35.75
C ASP A 240 74.96 51.67 37.22
N ALA A 241 76.09 51.05 37.51
CA ALA A 241 76.37 50.49 38.84
C ALA A 241 76.55 51.58 39.91
N ASP A 242 77.03 52.76 39.51
CA ASP A 242 77.22 53.88 40.43
C ASP A 242 75.85 54.50 40.77
N LEU A 243 74.95 54.58 39.79
CA LEU A 243 73.61 55.10 39.99
C LEU A 243 72.73 54.17 40.83
N ASP A 244 72.86 52.85 40.65
CA ASP A 244 72.21 51.86 41.52
C ASP A 244 72.68 52.02 42.98
N TYR A 245 73.99 52.15 43.19
CA TYR A 245 74.58 52.44 44.51
C TYR A 245 74.06 53.74 45.13
N LEU A 246 73.93 54.80 44.32
CA LEU A 246 73.42 56.11 44.76
C LEU A 246 71.92 56.09 45.07
N SER A 247 71.13 55.27 44.35
CA SER A 247 69.68 55.16 44.57
C SER A 247 69.32 54.56 45.93
N GLY A 248 70.21 53.75 46.51
CA GLY A 248 70.08 53.18 47.85
C GLY A 248 70.40 54.16 48.99
N PHE A 249 70.93 55.35 48.69
CA PHE A 249 71.29 56.36 49.69
C PHE A 249 70.19 57.39 49.87
N THR A 250 69.72 57.57 51.11
CA THR A 250 68.92 58.77 51.45
C THR A 250 69.87 59.96 51.62
N LEU A 251 69.96 60.80 50.59
CA LEU A 251 70.83 61.97 50.64
C LEU A 251 70.39 62.92 51.77
N THR A 252 71.33 63.27 52.64
CA THR A 252 71.14 64.29 53.69
C THR A 252 70.99 65.68 53.08
N ALA A 253 70.38 66.61 53.81
CA ALA A 253 70.11 67.96 53.34
C ALA A 253 71.38 68.66 52.82
N ASP A 254 72.50 68.51 53.55
CA ASP A 254 73.78 69.11 53.19
C ASP A 254 74.31 68.60 51.83
N VAL A 255 74.18 67.29 51.57
CA VAL A 255 74.62 66.69 50.30
C VAL A 255 73.76 67.16 49.14
N LYS A 256 72.44 67.28 49.34
CA LYS A 256 71.53 67.85 48.33
C LYS A 256 71.88 69.31 47.99
N THR A 257 72.22 70.11 49.01
CA THR A 257 72.63 71.51 48.81
C THR A 257 73.91 71.61 47.99
N ILE A 258 74.90 70.75 48.24
CA ILE A 258 76.17 70.75 47.50
C ILE A 258 75.97 70.33 46.04
N LEU A 259 75.20 69.26 45.78
CA LEU A 259 74.92 68.79 44.42
C LEU A 259 74.17 69.84 43.59
N ASN A 260 73.19 70.53 44.20
CA ASN A 260 72.47 71.62 43.53
C ASN A 260 73.36 72.83 43.23
N ALA A 261 74.32 73.14 44.10
CA ALA A 261 75.27 74.23 43.85
C ALA A 261 76.22 73.90 42.69
N ALA A 262 76.60 72.63 42.52
CA ALA A 262 77.47 72.18 41.43
C ALA A 262 76.77 72.20 40.06
N ASN A 263 75.50 71.79 39.99
CA ASN A 263 74.74 71.80 38.73
C ASN A 263 74.46 73.20 38.16
N ASN A 264 74.42 74.23 39.02
CA ASN A 264 74.20 75.62 38.58
C ASN A 264 75.49 76.32 38.10
N ALA A 265 76.65 75.67 38.24
CA ALA A 265 77.95 76.23 37.90
C ALA A 265 78.55 75.67 36.59
N ALA A 266 77.85 74.75 35.92
CA ALA A 266 78.17 74.17 34.61
C ALA A 266 77.14 74.61 33.57
#